data_AF-A0A4D9D756-F1
#
_entry.id   AF-A0A4D9D756-F1
#
_cell.length_a   1.000
_cell.length_b   1.000
_cell.length_c   1.000
_cell.angle_alpha   90.00
_cell.angle_beta   90.00
_cell.angle_gamma   90.00
#
_symmetry.space_group_name_H-M   'P 1'
#
loop_
_entity.id
_entity.type
_entity.pdbx_description
1 polymer ?
#
loop_
_entity_poly.entity_id
_entity_poly.type
_entity_poly.pdbx_seq_one_letter_code
_entity_poly.pdbx_strand_id
1 'polypeptide(L)'
;MHMDDKDQEQPLVGPATDIADLEDFGSVEVTDKCCGAMTCRVLAPEIFHEAKLGSSFSDTHGSSTPDNFTYVGRKIRDETELRQVRRAVKACPFHALKLRRGKKGATVMDEDFNAAYPIQVDQSGAVYLLGHYSPKNAGATCYLIVRPNGGNVLVDCPLPNASLIERIKELGGAKYLVFTHIDHTAFTKEWKMAFPAIQRVLHAGDVVENRKHFFFPYTGDVEIKLAGGKAQPLDKEGDIVLIPIPGHSPGSLAILFQEHYLFTGDSLFYSRPRGHLVSSRLHCWSSWEEQRASLQALDSYQWAHVLPGHGEPKRFSGKEDAQASLARAIEWMGEQPGGSTSMASFVCWLQLRTHSGQSRFMRAIPRWARKGIERLVAPAGAPGARERARALKWARFAVMMLILLKVLPKVLAFLSRVEERRRIQARAAALVRLPWGHPWLEAEKRR
;
A
#
# COMPACT_ATOMS: atom_id res chain seq x y z
N MET A 1 3.58 -5.77 62.72
CA MET A 1 4.68 -4.85 62.39
C MET A 1 4.88 -4.96 60.89
N HIS A 2 4.37 -3.97 60.14
CA HIS A 2 4.59 -3.85 58.70
C HIS A 2 6.00 -3.34 58.46
N MET A 3 6.74 -3.98 57.56
CA MET A 3 7.89 -3.38 56.89
C MET A 3 7.67 -3.57 55.39
N ASP A 4 7.35 -2.45 54.74
CA ASP A 4 7.34 -2.27 53.29
C ASP A 4 8.78 -2.30 52.79
N ASP A 5 9.07 -3.12 51.78
CA ASP A 5 10.28 -3.03 50.99
C ASP A 5 9.95 -2.36 49.65
N LYS A 6 10.36 -1.10 49.51
CA LYS A 6 10.29 -0.31 48.28
C LYS A 6 11.69 -0.18 47.72
N ASP A 7 12.09 -1.13 46.88
CA ASP A 7 13.20 -0.91 45.97
C ASP A 7 12.68 -0.24 44.69
N GLN A 8 12.82 1.08 44.65
CA GLN A 8 12.69 1.88 43.43
C GLN A 8 14.02 1.83 42.67
N GLU A 9 14.09 1.03 41.60
CA GLU A 9 15.06 1.24 40.54
C GLU A 9 14.79 2.58 39.85
N GLN A 10 15.68 3.55 40.06
CA GLN A 10 15.68 4.82 39.35
C GLN A 10 16.12 4.59 37.88
N PRO A 11 15.41 5.12 36.87
CA PRO A 11 15.95 5.16 35.52
C PRO A 11 17.06 6.20 35.45
N LEU A 12 18.22 5.80 34.91
CA LEU A 12 19.31 6.69 34.53
C LEU A 12 18.83 7.64 33.41
N VAL A 13 18.26 8.78 33.82
CA VAL A 13 17.98 9.92 32.95
C VAL A 13 19.29 10.67 32.76
N GLY A 14 19.94 10.47 31.61
CA GLY A 14 20.98 11.40 31.14
C GLY A 14 20.41 12.82 31.01
N PRO A 15 21.24 13.86 31.12
CA PRO A 15 20.75 15.24 31.20
C PRO A 15 19.87 15.56 30.00
N ALA A 16 18.67 16.05 30.29
CA ALA A 16 17.76 16.60 29.30
C ALA A 16 18.47 17.76 28.60
N THR A 17 18.98 17.52 27.39
CA THR A 17 19.37 18.60 26.49
C THR A 17 18.14 19.45 26.22
N ASP A 18 18.28 20.74 26.51
CA ASP A 18 17.26 21.77 26.46
C ASP A 18 16.30 21.65 25.27
N ILE A 19 15.01 21.72 25.59
CA ILE A 19 13.88 21.80 24.66
C ILE A 19 13.86 23.17 23.93
N ALA A 20 14.83 24.05 24.19
CA ALA A 20 14.82 25.46 23.81
C ALA A 20 15.39 25.78 22.42
N ASP A 21 16.20 24.91 21.79
CA ASP A 21 16.90 25.22 20.52
C ASP A 21 16.61 24.25 19.36
N LEU A 22 15.44 23.60 19.35
CA LEU A 22 14.99 22.96 18.10
C LEU A 22 14.56 24.04 17.12
N GLU A 23 15.41 24.30 16.12
CA GLU A 23 15.09 25.19 15.02
C GLU A 23 13.74 24.80 14.39
N ASP A 24 12.93 25.80 14.03
CA ASP A 24 11.58 25.58 13.52
C ASP A 24 11.60 25.08 12.07
N PHE A 25 11.83 23.77 11.90
CA PHE A 25 11.69 23.06 10.62
C PHE A 25 10.22 22.79 10.25
N GLY A 26 9.29 23.00 11.19
CA GLY A 26 7.87 22.83 11.01
C GLY A 26 7.28 21.62 11.74
N SER A 27 6.05 21.27 11.37
CA SER A 27 5.30 20.17 11.98
C SER A 27 4.58 19.35 10.92
N VAL A 28 4.38 18.06 11.19
CA VAL A 28 3.61 17.16 10.34
C VAL A 28 2.46 16.56 11.13
N GLU A 29 1.33 16.36 10.47
CA GLU A 29 0.11 15.79 11.05
C GLU A 29 -0.35 14.59 10.22
N VAL A 30 -0.77 13.51 10.89
CA VAL A 30 -1.46 12.38 10.27
C VAL A 30 -2.97 12.62 10.37
N THR A 31 -3.65 12.71 9.22
CA THR A 31 -5.09 12.94 9.15
C THR A 31 -5.89 11.64 9.22
N ASP A 32 -7.19 11.76 9.45
CA ASP A 32 -8.19 10.68 9.46
C ASP A 32 -8.30 9.89 8.13
N LYS A 33 -7.71 10.39 7.05
CA LYS A 33 -7.58 9.66 5.78
C LYS A 33 -6.58 8.51 5.85
N CYS A 34 -5.77 8.42 6.90
CA CYS A 34 -4.78 7.37 7.04
C CYS A 34 -5.46 6.00 7.15
N CYS A 35 -5.19 5.14 6.18
CA CYS A 35 -5.70 3.76 6.12
C CYS A 35 -4.60 2.72 6.34
N GLY A 36 -3.40 3.13 6.79
CA GLY A 36 -2.32 2.19 7.04
C GLY A 36 -1.62 1.70 5.77
N ALA A 37 -1.37 2.60 4.79
CA ALA A 37 -0.46 2.31 3.68
C ALA A 37 1.00 2.13 4.14
N MET A 38 1.34 2.74 5.29
CA MET A 38 2.61 2.55 6.01
C MET A 38 3.88 3.07 5.32
N THR A 39 3.77 3.60 4.09
CA THR A 39 4.89 4.15 3.29
C THR A 39 5.73 5.19 4.01
N CYS A 40 5.09 6.00 4.85
CA CYS A 40 5.77 7.05 5.61
C CYS A 40 6.71 6.50 6.68
N ARG A 41 6.41 5.32 7.25
CA ARG A 41 7.27 4.64 8.24
C ARG A 41 8.49 4.01 7.58
N VAL A 42 8.42 3.74 6.27
CA VAL A 42 9.58 3.30 5.48
C VAL A 42 10.48 4.48 5.13
N LEU A 43 9.88 5.62 4.74
CA LEU A 43 10.63 6.77 4.22
C LEU A 43 11.16 7.74 5.29
N ALA A 44 10.49 7.82 6.44
CA ALA A 44 10.93 8.62 7.59
C ALA A 44 10.61 7.86 8.89
N PRO A 45 11.24 6.69 9.13
CA PRO A 45 10.97 5.80 10.28
C PRO A 45 11.16 6.47 11.63
N GLU A 46 12.00 7.50 11.66
CA GLU A 46 12.33 8.28 12.85
C GLU A 46 11.25 9.29 13.25
N ILE A 47 10.35 9.64 12.34
CA ILE A 47 9.27 10.63 12.55
C ILE A 47 7.92 9.94 12.64
N PHE A 48 7.67 8.93 11.81
CA PHE A 48 6.39 8.22 11.73
C PHE A 48 6.48 6.85 12.37
N HIS A 49 5.69 6.61 13.40
CA HIS A 49 5.71 5.38 14.17
C HIS A 49 4.38 4.62 14.03
N GLU A 50 4.44 3.29 14.15
CA GLU A 50 3.26 2.44 14.32
C GLU A 50 2.48 2.85 15.57
N ALA A 51 1.20 3.21 15.43
CA ALA A 51 0.37 3.43 16.60
C ALA A 51 0.26 2.14 17.43
N LYS A 52 0.44 2.26 18.75
CA LYS A 52 0.31 1.12 19.67
C LYS A 52 -1.15 0.67 19.73
N LEU A 53 -1.46 -0.23 18.82
CA LEU A 53 -2.67 -1.00 18.75
C LEU A 53 -2.63 -1.99 19.93
N GLY A 54 -3.67 -2.04 20.76
CA GLY A 54 -3.73 -2.92 21.95
C GLY A 54 -3.73 -4.42 21.60
N SER A 55 -3.97 -5.27 22.60
CA SER A 55 -3.76 -6.72 22.50
C SER A 55 -4.91 -7.52 21.85
N SER A 56 -6.14 -6.99 21.83
CA SER A 56 -7.31 -7.68 21.24
C SER A 56 -7.47 -7.40 19.74
N PHE A 57 -8.22 -8.22 18.99
CA PHE A 57 -8.63 -7.90 17.61
C PHE A 57 -9.33 -6.53 17.47
N SER A 58 -10.08 -6.12 18.50
CA SER A 58 -10.62 -4.75 18.57
C SER A 58 -9.50 -3.71 18.61
N ASP A 59 -8.36 -4.05 19.17
CA ASP A 59 -7.30 -3.10 19.44
C ASP A 59 -6.17 -3.19 18.41
N THR A 60 -6.04 -4.32 17.68
CA THR A 60 -5.11 -4.53 16.57
C THR A 60 -5.55 -3.85 15.27
N HIS A 61 -6.80 -3.42 15.16
CA HIS A 61 -7.31 -2.65 14.01
C HIS A 61 -8.39 -1.60 14.34
N GLY A 62 -8.62 -1.22 15.60
CA GLY A 62 -9.58 -0.16 15.90
C GLY A 62 -9.93 0.01 17.36
N SER A 63 -8.98 0.51 18.16
CA SER A 63 -9.31 1.03 19.49
C SER A 63 -10.48 2.02 19.39
N SER A 64 -11.27 2.09 20.44
CA SER A 64 -12.43 2.98 20.59
C SER A 64 -12.13 4.49 20.50
N THR A 65 -10.88 4.89 20.22
CA THR A 65 -10.50 6.26 19.83
C THR A 65 -10.09 6.35 18.35
N PRO A 66 -10.35 7.46 17.64
CA PRO A 66 -10.24 7.58 16.18
C PRO A 66 -8.80 7.75 15.67
N ASP A 67 -7.83 7.07 16.28
CA ASP A 67 -6.42 7.39 16.10
C ASP A 67 -5.74 6.46 15.07
N ASN A 68 -4.93 7.07 14.21
CA ASN A 68 -4.43 6.54 12.95
C ASN A 68 -3.47 5.35 13.10
N PHE A 69 -3.35 4.48 12.08
CA PHE A 69 -2.32 3.42 11.96
C PHE A 69 -0.87 3.90 12.18
N THR A 70 -0.68 5.20 12.02
CA THR A 70 0.60 5.88 12.14
C THR A 70 0.39 7.14 12.96
N TYR A 71 1.31 7.42 13.88
CA TYR A 71 1.38 8.69 14.58
C TYR A 71 2.75 9.35 14.38
N VAL A 72 2.84 10.63 14.73
CA VAL A 72 4.09 11.39 14.68
C VAL A 72 4.79 11.20 16.03
N GLY A 73 5.88 10.44 16.01
CA GLY A 73 6.62 10.04 17.21
C GLY A 73 7.40 11.18 17.84
N ARG A 74 7.92 12.10 17.02
CA ARG A 74 8.69 13.26 17.46
C ARG A 74 8.70 14.38 16.43
N LYS A 75 9.19 15.55 16.85
CA LYS A 75 9.38 16.73 15.98
C LYS A 75 10.54 16.51 15.01
N ILE A 76 10.50 17.27 13.91
CA ILE A 76 11.58 17.35 12.91
C ILE A 76 12.72 18.16 13.53
N ARG A 77 13.93 17.60 13.55
CA ARG A 77 15.10 18.21 14.19
C ARG A 77 16.07 18.89 13.23
N ASP A 78 16.12 18.42 12.00
CA ASP A 78 17.11 18.86 11.02
C ASP A 78 16.60 18.81 9.58
N GLU A 79 17.43 19.30 8.66
CA GLU A 79 17.13 19.34 7.23
C GLU A 79 16.98 17.94 6.61
N THR A 80 17.72 16.95 7.10
CA THR A 80 17.66 15.56 6.61
C THR A 80 16.31 14.93 6.95
N GLU A 81 15.86 15.07 8.19
CA GLU A 81 14.54 14.62 8.64
C GLU A 81 13.43 15.38 7.89
N LEU A 82 13.59 16.69 7.64
CA LEU A 82 12.62 17.45 6.84
C LEU A 82 12.52 16.92 5.41
N ARG A 83 13.64 16.58 4.76
CA ARG A 83 13.65 15.98 3.41
C ARG A 83 12.95 14.62 3.41
N GLN A 84 13.24 13.76 4.39
CA GLN A 84 12.55 12.47 4.55
C GLN A 84 11.04 12.64 4.75
N VAL A 85 10.61 13.59 5.59
CA VAL A 85 9.19 13.91 5.79
C VAL A 85 8.54 14.44 4.51
N ARG A 86 9.21 15.33 3.77
CA ARG A 86 8.71 15.81 2.46
C ARG A 86 8.56 14.66 1.47
N ARG A 87 9.52 13.72 1.42
CA ARG A 87 9.41 12.50 0.61
C ARG A 87 8.21 11.66 1.06
N ALA A 88 8.05 11.39 2.36
CA ALA A 88 6.92 10.65 2.90
C ALA A 88 5.55 11.29 2.57
N VAL A 89 5.44 12.62 2.66
CA VAL A 89 4.23 13.37 2.33
C VAL A 89 3.89 13.24 0.84
N LYS A 90 4.87 13.44 -0.06
CA LYS A 90 4.69 13.28 -1.51
C LYS A 90 4.37 11.83 -1.89
N ALA A 91 4.98 10.88 -1.18
CA ALA A 91 4.81 9.44 -1.38
C ALA A 91 3.47 8.89 -0.87
N CYS A 92 2.75 9.58 0.03
CA CYS A 92 1.52 9.04 0.59
C CYS A 92 0.41 8.97 -0.47
N PRO A 93 -0.03 7.76 -0.92
CA PRO A 93 -0.99 7.64 -2.02
C PRO A 93 -2.38 8.19 -1.66
N PHE A 94 -2.70 8.26 -0.37
CA PHE A 94 -4.00 8.72 0.14
C PHE A 94 -3.99 10.18 0.62
N HIS A 95 -2.86 10.89 0.47
CA HIS A 95 -2.67 12.27 0.93
C HIS A 95 -3.07 12.45 2.41
N ALA A 96 -2.67 11.48 3.24
CA ALA A 96 -3.02 11.43 4.65
C ALA A 96 -2.08 12.24 5.55
N LEU A 97 -0.99 12.79 5.00
CA LEU A 97 0.01 13.56 5.73
C LEU A 97 -0.10 15.04 5.36
N LYS A 98 -0.07 15.91 6.38
CA LYS A 98 -0.05 17.36 6.21
C LYS A 98 1.19 17.96 6.84
N LEU A 99 2.10 18.47 6.02
CA LEU A 99 3.27 19.21 6.47
C LEU A 99 2.95 20.70 6.56
N ARG A 100 3.23 21.31 7.71
CA ARG A 100 3.25 22.76 7.93
C ARG A 100 4.69 23.20 8.00
N ARG A 101 5.08 24.15 7.14
CA ARG A 101 6.45 24.68 7.08
C ARG A 101 6.70 25.58 8.29
N GLY A 102 7.80 25.33 8.98
CA GLY A 102 8.36 26.26 9.97
C GLY A 102 9.25 27.31 9.32
N LYS A 103 9.71 28.30 10.10
CA LYS A 103 10.55 29.40 9.59
C LYS A 103 11.81 28.90 8.88
N LYS A 104 12.58 28.00 9.51
CA LYS A 104 13.76 27.38 8.90
C LYS A 104 13.38 26.36 7.84
N GLY A 105 12.29 25.61 8.07
CA GLY A 105 11.77 24.67 7.09
C GLY A 105 11.36 25.31 5.75
N ALA A 106 11.07 26.62 5.74
CA ALA A 106 10.75 27.36 4.52
C ALA A 106 12.00 27.72 3.68
N THR A 107 13.18 27.79 4.29
CA THR A 107 14.44 28.11 3.57
C THR A 107 15.06 26.86 2.93
N VAL A 108 14.73 25.67 3.42
CA VAL A 108 15.17 24.39 2.85
C VAL A 108 14.50 24.16 1.50
N MET A 109 15.30 24.03 0.44
CA MET A 109 14.83 23.74 -0.91
C MET A 109 14.13 22.39 -1.00
N ASP A 110 13.03 22.34 -1.76
CA ASP A 110 12.36 21.07 -2.05
C ASP A 110 13.25 20.26 -2.99
N GLU A 111 13.68 19.07 -2.54
CA GLU A 111 14.31 18.11 -3.43
C GLU A 111 13.31 17.67 -4.51
N ASP A 112 13.83 17.43 -5.72
CA ASP A 112 13.11 16.66 -6.72
C ASP A 112 12.82 15.28 -6.13
N PHE A 113 11.54 14.97 -6.01
CA PHE A 113 11.06 13.70 -5.45
C PHE A 113 11.56 12.51 -6.27
N ASN A 114 11.61 12.67 -7.60
CA ASN A 114 12.03 11.62 -8.50
C ASN A 114 13.54 11.38 -8.39
N ALA A 115 14.31 12.44 -8.14
CA ALA A 115 15.77 12.37 -8.04
C ALA A 115 16.28 11.52 -6.86
N ALA A 116 15.44 11.26 -5.86
CA ALA A 116 15.77 10.39 -4.75
C ALA A 116 15.71 8.89 -5.11
N TYR A 117 14.96 8.50 -6.14
CA TYR A 117 14.73 7.08 -6.47
C TYR A 117 15.57 6.62 -7.67
N PRO A 118 16.04 5.37 -7.70
CA PRO A 118 15.85 4.36 -6.67
C PRO A 118 16.80 4.59 -5.45
N ILE A 119 16.33 4.27 -4.23
CA ILE A 119 17.09 4.46 -2.97
C ILE A 119 17.75 3.13 -2.60
N GLN A 120 19.07 3.11 -2.37
CA GLN A 120 19.75 1.91 -1.89
C GLN A 120 19.20 1.47 -0.52
N VAL A 121 18.89 0.19 -0.38
CA VAL A 121 18.40 -0.40 0.88
C VAL A 121 19.54 -0.55 1.89
N ASP A 122 20.75 -0.85 1.42
CA ASP A 122 21.96 -0.90 2.23
C ASP A 122 23.22 -0.65 1.39
N GLN A 123 24.39 -0.76 2.04
CA GLN A 123 25.70 -0.49 1.45
C GLN A 123 26.14 -1.51 0.39
N SER A 124 25.48 -2.68 0.28
CA SER A 124 25.82 -3.66 -0.76
C SER A 124 25.56 -3.12 -2.17
N GLY A 125 24.60 -2.19 -2.30
CA GLY A 125 24.12 -1.71 -3.58
C GLY A 125 23.38 -2.78 -4.40
N ALA A 126 23.01 -3.93 -3.82
CA ALA A 126 22.34 -5.00 -4.54
C ALA A 126 20.81 -4.83 -4.58
N VAL A 127 20.24 -4.12 -3.60
CA VAL A 127 18.79 -3.92 -3.48
C VAL A 127 18.46 -2.45 -3.37
N TYR A 128 17.46 -2.02 -4.14
CA TYR A 128 16.97 -0.65 -4.12
C TYR A 128 15.45 -0.60 -3.89
N LEU A 129 15.01 0.43 -3.20
CA LEU A 129 13.61 0.82 -3.05
C LEU A 129 13.21 1.78 -4.18
N LEU A 130 12.12 1.47 -4.88
CA LEU A 130 11.74 2.16 -6.13
C LEU A 130 10.80 3.36 -5.95
N GLY A 131 10.22 3.50 -4.76
CA GLY A 131 9.28 4.59 -4.46
C GLY A 131 8.05 4.59 -5.36
N HIS A 132 7.43 5.76 -5.53
CA HIS A 132 6.26 5.97 -6.39
C HIS A 132 5.05 5.07 -6.06
N TYR A 133 4.43 5.38 -4.94
CA TYR A 133 3.28 4.66 -4.41
C TYR A 133 1.97 5.08 -5.11
N SER A 134 1.01 4.15 -5.21
CA SER A 134 -0.28 4.43 -5.83
C SER A 134 -1.45 3.92 -4.99
N PRO A 135 -2.61 4.58 -5.01
CA PRO A 135 -3.84 3.97 -4.50
C PRO A 135 -4.21 2.65 -5.19
N LYS A 136 -3.72 2.43 -6.43
CA LYS A 136 -4.02 1.22 -7.22
C LYS A 136 -3.32 -0.05 -6.73
N ASN A 137 -2.23 0.10 -5.97
CA ASN A 137 -1.52 -1.00 -5.31
C ASN A 137 -1.47 -0.75 -3.78
N ALA A 138 -2.47 -0.05 -3.24
CA ALA A 138 -2.57 0.35 -1.82
C ALA A 138 -1.36 1.13 -1.22
N GLY A 139 -0.36 1.47 -2.03
CA GLY A 139 0.90 2.04 -1.58
C GLY A 139 1.98 1.00 -1.32
N ALA A 140 1.99 -0.10 -2.06
CA ALA A 140 3.01 -1.14 -1.96
C ALA A 140 4.42 -0.57 -2.17
N THR A 141 5.33 -0.99 -1.32
CA THR A 141 6.77 -0.78 -1.46
C THR A 141 7.31 -1.77 -2.45
N CYS A 142 7.93 -1.26 -3.52
CA CYS A 142 8.46 -2.08 -4.61
C CYS A 142 9.99 -1.96 -4.64
N TYR A 143 10.65 -3.01 -5.09
CA TYR A 143 12.10 -3.12 -5.03
C TYR A 143 12.72 -3.49 -6.38
N LEU A 144 14.00 -3.15 -6.55
CA LEU A 144 14.85 -3.63 -7.63
C LEU A 144 16.01 -4.40 -7.02
N ILE A 145 16.20 -5.62 -7.49
CA ILE A 145 17.39 -6.43 -7.24
C ILE A 145 18.32 -6.26 -8.44
N VAL A 146 19.51 -5.72 -8.19
CA VAL A 146 20.57 -5.57 -9.18
C VAL A 146 21.53 -6.74 -9.04
N ARG A 147 21.68 -7.52 -10.13
CA ARG A 147 22.49 -8.73 -10.14
C ARG A 147 23.81 -8.48 -10.86
N PRO A 148 24.96 -8.95 -10.33
CA PRO A 148 26.28 -8.72 -10.94
C PRO A 148 26.39 -9.20 -12.40
N ASN A 149 25.72 -10.31 -12.73
CA ASN A 149 25.77 -10.92 -14.07
C ASN A 149 24.63 -10.45 -14.99
N GLY A 150 23.94 -9.36 -14.62
CA GLY A 150 22.71 -8.92 -15.27
C GLY A 150 21.51 -9.78 -14.87
N GLY A 151 20.36 -9.53 -15.51
CA GLY A 151 19.13 -10.26 -15.16
C GLY A 151 18.41 -9.71 -13.93
N ASN A 152 18.52 -8.39 -13.70
CA ASN A 152 17.87 -7.68 -12.60
C ASN A 152 16.38 -8.00 -12.49
N VAL A 153 15.87 -7.92 -11.26
CA VAL A 153 14.51 -8.30 -10.90
C VAL A 153 13.78 -7.13 -10.28
N LEU A 154 12.64 -6.76 -10.87
CA LEU A 154 11.65 -5.92 -10.20
C LEU A 154 10.80 -6.81 -9.29
N VAL A 155 10.71 -6.45 -8.02
CA VAL A 155 9.81 -7.06 -7.05
C VAL A 155 8.63 -6.12 -6.86
N ASP A 156 7.47 -6.55 -7.33
CA ASP A 156 6.23 -5.77 -7.43
C ASP A 156 6.34 -4.51 -8.31
N CYS A 157 5.20 -3.88 -8.62
CA CYS A 157 5.10 -2.77 -9.56
C CYS A 157 4.79 -1.43 -8.86
N PRO A 158 5.73 -0.47 -8.89
CA PRO A 158 5.41 0.89 -8.47
C PRO A 158 4.68 1.63 -9.59
N LEU A 159 4.14 2.82 -9.27
CA LEU A 159 3.59 3.73 -10.28
C LEU A 159 4.70 4.06 -11.31
N PRO A 160 4.50 3.79 -12.62
CA PRO A 160 5.52 4.03 -13.62
C PRO A 160 5.86 5.52 -13.71
N ASN A 161 7.15 5.82 -13.73
CA ASN A 161 7.71 7.16 -13.85
C ASN A 161 8.87 7.12 -14.84
N ALA A 162 8.92 8.06 -15.79
CA ALA A 162 9.94 8.08 -16.84
C ALA A 162 11.36 8.16 -16.27
N SER A 163 11.60 9.02 -15.27
CA SER A 163 12.91 9.15 -14.62
C SER A 163 13.33 7.87 -13.91
N LEU A 164 12.39 7.21 -13.22
CA LEU A 164 12.67 5.92 -12.58
C LEU A 164 13.01 4.84 -13.61
N ILE A 165 12.26 4.77 -14.71
CA ILE A 165 12.49 3.79 -15.79
C ILE A 165 13.88 3.98 -16.40
N GLU A 166 14.28 5.22 -16.72
CA GLU A 166 15.62 5.48 -17.27
C GLU A 166 16.73 5.11 -16.28
N ARG A 167 16.57 5.43 -15.00
CA ARG A 167 17.55 5.01 -13.97
C ARG A 167 17.65 3.48 -13.82
N ILE A 168 16.54 2.76 -13.94
CA ILE A 168 16.57 1.29 -13.95
C ILE A 168 17.33 0.78 -15.18
N LYS A 169 17.18 1.41 -16.36
CA LYS A 169 17.96 1.06 -17.56
C LYS A 169 19.46 1.32 -17.35
N GLU A 170 19.82 2.44 -16.74
CA GLU A 170 21.22 2.77 -16.37
C GLU A 170 21.82 1.74 -15.42
N LEU A 171 21.01 1.16 -14.53
CA LEU A 171 21.39 0.08 -13.61
C LEU A 171 21.40 -1.32 -14.26
N GLY A 172 21.28 -1.44 -15.59
CA GLY A 172 21.31 -2.71 -16.31
C GLY A 172 19.92 -3.24 -16.71
N GLY A 173 18.87 -2.45 -16.55
CA GLY A 173 17.49 -2.79 -16.94
C GLY A 173 16.83 -3.76 -15.97
N ALA A 174 15.80 -4.47 -16.45
CA ALA A 174 15.08 -5.51 -15.72
C ALA A 174 14.73 -6.67 -16.66
N LYS A 175 15.11 -7.89 -16.27
CA LYS A 175 14.79 -9.12 -17.01
C LYS A 175 13.51 -9.77 -16.48
N TYR A 176 13.30 -9.70 -15.17
CA TYR A 176 12.10 -10.24 -14.53
C TYR A 176 11.33 -9.16 -13.79
N LEU A 177 10.01 -9.34 -13.77
CA LEU A 177 9.10 -8.65 -12.86
C LEU A 177 8.34 -9.73 -12.10
N VAL A 178 8.68 -9.91 -10.83
CA VAL A 178 8.11 -10.94 -9.97
C VAL A 178 7.12 -10.28 -9.03
N PHE A 179 5.88 -10.77 -9.07
CA PHE A 179 4.81 -10.33 -8.19
C PHE A 179 4.77 -11.20 -6.94
N THR A 180 4.73 -10.56 -5.78
CA THR A 180 4.55 -11.26 -4.50
C THR A 180 3.11 -11.73 -4.33
N HIS A 181 2.11 -10.99 -4.83
CA HIS A 181 0.69 -11.38 -4.80
C HIS A 181 -0.20 -10.52 -5.72
N ILE A 182 -1.47 -10.91 -5.82
CA ILE A 182 -2.48 -10.42 -6.78
C ILE A 182 -2.72 -8.91 -6.80
N ASP A 183 -2.71 -8.21 -5.65
CA ASP A 183 -3.02 -6.79 -5.55
C ASP A 183 -1.83 -5.86 -5.78
N HIS A 184 -0.62 -6.42 -5.95
CA HIS A 184 0.56 -5.68 -6.40
C HIS A 184 0.77 -5.71 -7.93
N THR A 185 -0.19 -6.29 -8.66
CA THR A 185 -0.13 -6.45 -10.12
C THR A 185 -0.57 -5.21 -10.91
N ALA A 186 -0.92 -4.12 -10.21
CA ALA A 186 -1.21 -2.85 -10.86
C ALA A 186 -0.02 -2.41 -11.74
N PHE A 187 -0.31 -1.75 -12.86
CA PHE A 187 0.70 -1.25 -13.82
C PHE A 187 1.53 -2.30 -14.56
N THR A 188 1.19 -3.60 -14.46
CA THR A 188 1.90 -4.68 -15.17
C THR A 188 2.06 -4.42 -16.68
N LYS A 189 1.05 -3.82 -17.32
CA LYS A 189 1.08 -3.49 -18.75
C LYS A 189 2.07 -2.38 -19.04
N GLU A 190 2.06 -1.32 -18.24
CA GLU A 190 2.94 -0.17 -18.36
C GLU A 190 4.42 -0.58 -18.18
N TRP A 191 4.71 -1.44 -17.22
CA TRP A 191 6.05 -2.00 -17.05
C TRP A 191 6.47 -2.92 -18.20
N LYS A 192 5.55 -3.73 -18.75
CA LYS A 192 5.81 -4.53 -19.96
C LYS A 192 6.09 -3.65 -21.19
N MET A 193 5.43 -2.49 -21.30
CA MET A 193 5.70 -1.52 -22.37
C MET A 193 7.07 -0.84 -22.19
N ALA A 194 7.46 -0.53 -20.95
CA ALA A 194 8.75 0.08 -20.65
C ALA A 194 9.93 -0.88 -20.85
N PHE A 195 9.73 -2.18 -20.57
CA PHE A 195 10.71 -3.24 -20.75
C PHE A 195 10.10 -4.39 -21.57
N PRO A 196 10.10 -4.30 -22.92
CA PRO A 196 9.40 -5.29 -23.76
C PRO A 196 9.86 -6.74 -23.58
N ALA A 197 11.13 -6.95 -23.24
CA ALA A 197 11.72 -8.26 -23.01
C ALA A 197 11.49 -8.81 -21.59
N ILE A 198 10.90 -8.03 -20.67
CA ILE A 198 10.70 -8.45 -19.29
C ILE A 198 9.77 -9.67 -19.23
N GLN A 199 10.14 -10.66 -18.42
CA GLN A 199 9.30 -11.81 -18.11
C GLN A 199 8.58 -11.54 -16.80
N ARG A 200 7.25 -11.45 -16.85
CA ARG A 200 6.41 -11.28 -15.67
C ARG A 200 6.13 -12.65 -15.05
N VAL A 201 6.41 -12.75 -13.77
CA VAL A 201 6.28 -13.97 -12.98
C VAL A 201 5.20 -13.75 -11.93
N LEU A 202 4.18 -14.60 -11.93
CA LEU A 202 3.10 -14.59 -10.96
C LEU A 202 2.72 -16.02 -10.60
N HIS A 203 2.38 -16.28 -9.35
CA HIS A 203 1.85 -17.58 -8.96
C HIS A 203 0.48 -17.83 -9.61
N ALA A 204 0.24 -19.05 -10.10
CA ALA A 204 -0.99 -19.43 -10.79
C ALA A 204 -2.25 -19.19 -9.93
N GLY A 205 -2.14 -19.33 -8.61
CA GLY A 205 -3.22 -19.05 -7.65
C GLY A 205 -3.70 -17.60 -7.64
N ASP A 206 -2.90 -16.66 -8.16
CA ASP A 206 -3.20 -15.23 -8.22
C ASP A 206 -3.40 -14.71 -9.65
N VAL A 207 -3.43 -15.60 -10.66
CA VAL A 207 -3.69 -15.22 -12.05
C VAL A 207 -5.17 -14.86 -12.24
N VAL A 208 -5.40 -13.68 -12.82
CA VAL A 208 -6.73 -13.16 -13.12
C VAL A 208 -7.00 -13.30 -14.61
N GLU A 209 -7.76 -14.34 -14.98
CA GLU A 209 -8.16 -14.61 -16.36
C GLU A 209 -9.36 -13.75 -16.82
N ASN A 210 -10.20 -13.30 -15.89
CA ASN A 210 -11.35 -12.46 -16.22
C ASN A 210 -10.96 -11.00 -16.40
N ARG A 211 -10.98 -10.49 -17.64
CA ARG A 211 -10.71 -9.07 -17.96
C ARG A 211 -11.65 -8.07 -17.30
N LYS A 212 -12.81 -8.52 -16.80
CA LYS A 212 -13.80 -7.72 -16.07
C LYS A 212 -13.77 -7.99 -14.56
N HIS A 213 -12.70 -8.58 -14.04
CA HIS A 213 -12.54 -8.78 -12.60
C HIS A 213 -12.67 -7.44 -11.87
N PHE A 214 -13.46 -7.42 -10.80
CA PHE A 214 -13.89 -6.16 -10.19
C PHE A 214 -12.78 -5.46 -9.39
N PHE A 215 -11.85 -6.23 -8.81
CA PHE A 215 -10.84 -5.71 -7.89
C PHE A 215 -9.42 -5.64 -8.49
N PHE A 216 -9.12 -6.49 -9.47
CA PHE A 216 -7.74 -6.78 -9.88
C PHE A 216 -7.60 -6.71 -11.39
N PRO A 217 -6.44 -6.27 -11.91
CA PRO A 217 -6.20 -6.23 -13.34
C PRO A 217 -6.14 -7.64 -13.92
N TYR A 218 -6.37 -7.75 -15.23
CA TYR A 218 -6.10 -8.98 -15.96
C TYR A 218 -4.61 -9.30 -15.95
N THR A 219 -4.27 -10.54 -15.59
CA THR A 219 -2.88 -11.05 -15.57
C THR A 219 -2.76 -12.39 -16.30
N GLY A 220 -3.78 -12.79 -17.07
CA GLY A 220 -3.74 -14.04 -17.86
C GLY A 220 -2.65 -14.07 -18.93
N ASP A 221 -2.05 -12.93 -19.29
CA ASP A 221 -0.96 -12.77 -20.27
C ASP A 221 0.44 -12.71 -19.66
N VAL A 222 0.61 -12.89 -18.34
CA VAL A 222 1.96 -12.98 -17.75
C VAL A 222 2.74 -14.14 -18.34
N GLU A 223 4.03 -13.94 -18.56
CA GLU A 223 4.88 -14.88 -19.29
C GLU A 223 5.14 -16.17 -18.50
N ILE A 224 5.25 -16.08 -17.17
CA ILE A 224 5.54 -17.21 -16.29
C ILE A 224 4.45 -17.29 -15.21
N LYS A 225 3.66 -18.36 -15.28
CA LYS A 225 2.66 -18.72 -14.26
C LYS A 225 3.23 -19.85 -13.40
N LEU A 226 3.72 -19.54 -12.21
CA LEU A 226 4.31 -20.54 -11.33
C LEU A 226 3.22 -21.47 -10.78
N ALA A 227 3.40 -22.77 -10.92
CA ALA A 227 2.49 -23.78 -10.41
C ALA A 227 3.15 -24.63 -9.32
N GLY A 228 2.32 -25.23 -8.47
CA GLY A 228 2.78 -26.06 -7.36
C GLY A 228 3.02 -25.26 -6.07
N GLY A 229 3.30 -25.97 -4.97
CA GLY A 229 3.46 -25.38 -3.64
C GLY A 229 4.88 -25.51 -3.08
N LYS A 230 5.89 -25.69 -3.94
CA LYS A 230 7.29 -25.88 -3.51
C LYS A 230 8.14 -24.69 -3.93
N ALA A 231 9.15 -24.39 -3.12
CA ALA A 231 10.15 -23.41 -3.48
C ALA A 231 10.96 -23.87 -4.70
N GLN A 232 11.30 -22.92 -5.56
CA GLN A 232 12.06 -23.17 -6.78
C GLN A 232 12.93 -21.96 -7.13
N PRO A 233 14.11 -22.15 -7.74
CA PRO A 233 14.91 -21.04 -8.20
C PRO A 233 14.18 -20.27 -9.31
N LEU A 234 14.37 -18.94 -9.36
CA LEU A 234 13.81 -18.09 -10.42
C LEU A 234 14.41 -18.45 -11.79
N ASP A 235 15.72 -18.69 -11.82
CA ASP A 235 16.48 -19.06 -13.00
C ASP A 235 17.70 -19.95 -12.66
N LYS A 236 18.56 -20.22 -13.66
CA LYS A 236 19.64 -21.22 -13.56
C LYS A 236 20.76 -20.78 -12.62
N GLU A 237 20.86 -19.50 -12.36
CA GLU A 237 21.85 -18.84 -11.53
C GLU A 237 21.65 -19.15 -10.04
N GLY A 238 20.42 -19.45 -9.61
CA GLY A 238 20.12 -20.00 -8.29
C GLY A 238 20.30 -19.05 -7.09
N ASP A 239 20.61 -17.78 -7.32
CA ASP A 239 20.74 -16.73 -6.31
C ASP A 239 19.39 -16.17 -5.82
N ILE A 240 18.30 -16.44 -6.55
CA ILE A 240 16.93 -16.07 -6.19
C ILE A 240 16.06 -17.32 -6.11
N VAL A 241 15.40 -17.51 -4.96
CA VAL A 241 14.43 -18.59 -4.72
C VAL A 241 13.04 -18.00 -4.53
N LEU A 242 12.07 -18.52 -5.28
CA LEU A 242 10.66 -18.16 -5.16
C LEU A 242 9.98 -19.18 -4.23
N ILE A 243 9.43 -18.71 -3.11
CA ILE A 243 8.89 -19.54 -2.04
C ILE A 243 7.39 -19.28 -1.94
N PRO A 244 6.52 -20.23 -2.34
CA PRO A 244 5.08 -20.12 -2.10
C PRO A 244 4.75 -19.97 -0.61
N ILE A 245 4.02 -18.90 -0.27
CA ILE A 245 3.56 -18.59 1.09
C ILE A 245 2.06 -18.26 1.09
N PRO A 246 1.20 -19.20 0.68
CA PRO A 246 -0.23 -18.93 0.55
C PRO A 246 -0.85 -18.50 1.89
N GLY A 247 -1.92 -17.72 1.79
CA GLY A 247 -2.75 -17.32 2.94
C GLY A 247 -3.18 -15.85 2.91
N HIS A 248 -2.28 -14.91 2.60
CA HIS A 248 -2.69 -13.54 2.24
C HIS A 248 -3.56 -13.58 0.99
N SER A 249 -3.03 -14.19 -0.07
CA SER A 249 -3.73 -14.67 -1.25
C SER A 249 -3.39 -16.15 -1.51
N PRO A 250 -4.15 -16.88 -2.35
CA PRO A 250 -3.81 -18.26 -2.71
C PRO A 250 -2.46 -18.38 -3.43
N GLY A 251 -2.02 -17.33 -4.13
CA GLY A 251 -0.76 -17.28 -4.86
C GLY A 251 0.30 -16.36 -4.27
N SER A 252 0.25 -16.09 -2.96
CA SER A 252 1.29 -15.31 -2.29
C SER A 252 2.66 -15.98 -2.38
N LEU A 253 3.70 -15.19 -2.62
CA LEU A 253 5.09 -15.57 -2.81
C LEU A 253 6.02 -14.71 -1.96
N ALA A 254 6.99 -15.37 -1.32
CA ALA A 254 8.19 -14.74 -0.83
C ALA A 254 9.31 -14.93 -1.85
N ILE A 255 10.20 -13.96 -1.92
CA ILE A 255 11.37 -14.01 -2.80
C ILE A 255 12.58 -13.93 -1.89
N LEU A 256 13.43 -14.94 -1.94
CA LEU A 256 14.68 -14.98 -1.18
C LEU A 256 15.84 -14.72 -2.13
N PHE A 257 16.60 -13.67 -1.88
CA PHE A 257 17.78 -13.32 -2.66
C PHE A 257 19.05 -13.48 -1.80
N GLN A 258 20.01 -14.25 -2.33
CA GLN A 258 21.31 -14.54 -1.73
C GLN A 258 21.25 -14.99 -0.27
N GLU A 259 20.20 -15.74 0.10
CA GLU A 259 20.06 -16.26 1.47
C GLU A 259 20.14 -15.15 2.55
N HIS A 260 19.74 -13.92 2.19
CA HIS A 260 19.89 -12.75 3.04
C HIS A 260 18.65 -11.86 3.01
N TYR A 261 18.20 -11.47 1.82
CA TYR A 261 17.05 -10.59 1.60
C TYR A 261 15.79 -11.38 1.35
N LEU A 262 14.79 -11.23 2.21
CA LEU A 262 13.50 -11.88 2.10
C LEU A 262 12.43 -10.83 1.79
N PHE A 263 11.95 -10.82 0.55
CA PHE A 263 10.81 -10.01 0.14
C PHE A 263 9.52 -10.77 0.41
N THR A 264 8.59 -10.17 1.17
CA THR A 264 7.45 -10.90 1.77
C THR A 264 6.08 -10.42 1.31
N GLY A 265 6.04 -9.40 0.43
CA GLY A 265 4.78 -8.72 0.10
C GLY A 265 4.06 -8.29 1.37
N ASP A 266 2.78 -8.63 1.49
CA ASP A 266 1.94 -8.28 2.63
C ASP A 266 1.89 -9.33 3.73
N SER A 267 2.69 -10.40 3.59
CA SER A 267 2.57 -11.54 4.48
C SER A 267 3.29 -11.37 5.81
N LEU A 268 4.40 -10.63 5.86
CA LEU A 268 5.24 -10.53 7.05
C LEU A 268 6.02 -9.22 7.06
N PHE A 269 5.95 -8.46 8.15
CA PHE A 269 6.65 -7.19 8.33
C PHE A 269 7.02 -6.95 9.79
N TYR A 270 7.87 -5.97 10.09
CA TYR A 270 8.28 -5.68 11.46
C TYR A 270 7.32 -4.72 12.18
N SER A 271 7.06 -4.99 13.47
CA SER A 271 6.32 -4.10 14.36
C SER A 271 7.24 -3.60 15.48
N ARG A 272 7.59 -2.31 15.46
CA ARG A 272 8.43 -1.69 16.51
C ARG A 272 7.80 -1.79 17.91
N PRO A 273 6.49 -1.50 18.10
CA PRO A 273 5.88 -1.59 19.43
C PRO A 273 5.87 -2.99 20.02
N ARG A 274 5.88 -4.03 19.17
CA ARG A 274 5.95 -5.44 19.60
C ARG A 274 7.38 -5.97 19.69
N GLY A 275 8.33 -5.37 18.98
CA GLY A 275 9.72 -5.81 18.95
C GLY A 275 9.93 -7.12 18.18
N HIS A 276 8.99 -7.51 17.31
CA HIS A 276 9.10 -8.70 16.49
C HIS A 276 8.31 -8.57 15.18
N LEU A 277 8.47 -9.56 14.30
CA LEU A 277 7.71 -9.66 13.06
C LEU A 277 6.23 -9.93 13.34
N VAL A 278 5.36 -9.46 12.48
CA VAL A 278 3.92 -9.69 12.53
C VAL A 278 3.36 -9.83 11.12
N SER A 279 2.13 -10.32 11.04
CA SER A 279 1.33 -10.34 9.82
C SER A 279 0.07 -9.49 9.98
N SER A 280 -0.59 -9.12 8.89
CA SER A 280 -1.81 -8.32 8.93
C SER A 280 -3.06 -9.19 8.79
N ARG A 281 -3.85 -9.30 9.88
CA ARG A 281 -5.15 -9.98 9.81
C ARG A 281 -6.13 -9.25 8.88
N LEU A 282 -6.00 -7.93 8.75
CA LEU A 282 -6.77 -7.10 7.82
C LEU A 282 -6.51 -7.47 6.36
N HIS A 283 -5.25 -7.74 6.02
CA HIS A 283 -4.85 -8.10 4.65
C HIS A 283 -4.90 -9.61 4.40
N CYS A 284 -5.19 -10.46 5.38
CA CYS A 284 -5.37 -11.89 5.12
C CYS A 284 -6.69 -12.16 4.39
N TRP A 285 -6.65 -12.44 3.08
CA TRP A 285 -7.84 -12.62 2.25
C TRP A 285 -8.13 -14.06 1.84
N SER A 286 -7.18 -14.99 1.97
CA SER A 286 -7.38 -16.42 1.70
C SER A 286 -7.63 -17.23 2.97
N SER A 287 -6.61 -17.43 3.82
CA SER A 287 -6.70 -18.19 5.08
C SER A 287 -5.58 -17.80 6.03
N TRP A 288 -5.95 -17.43 7.27
CA TRP A 288 -5.00 -17.06 8.32
C TRP A 288 -4.18 -18.26 8.81
N GLU A 289 -4.81 -19.42 8.90
CA GLU A 289 -4.19 -20.67 9.30
C GLU A 289 -3.15 -21.10 8.27
N GLU A 290 -3.50 -21.04 6.99
CA GLU A 290 -2.59 -21.33 5.88
C GLU A 290 -1.42 -20.33 5.86
N GLN A 291 -1.71 -19.03 6.06
CA GLN A 291 -0.67 -18.00 6.14
C GLN A 291 0.31 -18.27 7.28
N ARG A 292 -0.20 -18.64 8.47
CA ARG A 292 0.65 -18.97 9.62
C ARG A 292 1.52 -20.18 9.32
N ALA A 293 0.94 -21.26 8.77
CA ALA A 293 1.67 -22.48 8.44
C ALA A 293 2.75 -22.23 7.38
N SER A 294 2.44 -21.43 6.35
CA SER A 294 3.38 -21.14 5.26
C SER A 294 4.51 -20.21 5.71
N LEU A 295 4.23 -19.24 6.58
CA LEU A 295 5.26 -18.41 7.20
C LEU A 295 6.16 -19.20 8.15
N GLN A 296 5.63 -20.21 8.85
CA GLN A 296 6.46 -21.08 9.69
C GLN A 296 7.51 -21.84 8.87
N ALA A 297 7.20 -22.22 7.62
CA ALA A 297 8.14 -22.89 6.73
C ALA A 297 9.35 -22.02 6.34
N LEU A 298 9.28 -20.70 6.52
CA LEU A 298 10.41 -19.79 6.28
C LEU A 298 11.58 -20.00 7.24
N ASP A 299 11.38 -20.73 8.34
CA ASP A 299 12.43 -21.10 9.29
C ASP A 299 13.50 -22.02 8.67
N SER A 300 13.13 -22.75 7.61
CA SER A 300 14.06 -23.63 6.87
C SER A 300 15.03 -22.87 5.97
N TYR A 301 14.90 -21.55 5.84
CA TYR A 301 15.71 -20.72 4.95
C TYR A 301 16.63 -19.79 5.73
N GLN A 302 17.75 -19.43 5.12
CA GLN A 302 18.67 -18.44 5.68
C GLN A 302 18.24 -17.05 5.18
N TRP A 303 18.00 -16.11 6.09
CA TRP A 303 17.75 -14.70 5.79
C TRP A 303 17.94 -13.86 7.06
N ALA A 304 18.26 -12.58 6.88
CA ALA A 304 18.43 -11.64 7.99
C ALA A 304 17.86 -10.24 7.68
N HIS A 305 17.27 -10.04 6.50
CA HIS A 305 16.65 -8.78 6.12
C HIS A 305 15.27 -9.04 5.53
N VAL A 306 14.21 -8.60 6.21
CA VAL A 306 12.84 -8.66 5.68
C VAL A 306 12.48 -7.34 4.97
N LEU A 307 11.90 -7.45 3.78
CA LEU A 307 11.54 -6.36 2.89
C LEU A 307 10.07 -6.52 2.44
N PRO A 308 9.10 -5.97 3.20
CA PRO A 308 7.68 -6.15 2.90
C PRO A 308 7.18 -5.18 1.81
N GLY A 309 6.06 -5.52 1.18
CA GLY A 309 5.28 -4.59 0.35
C GLY A 309 4.56 -3.56 1.21
N HIS A 310 3.93 -4.00 2.30
CA HIS A 310 3.34 -3.14 3.31
C HIS A 310 3.89 -3.42 4.71
N GLY A 311 4.30 -2.36 5.41
CA GLY A 311 4.85 -2.47 6.77
C GLY A 311 6.26 -1.92 6.87
N GLU A 312 6.93 -2.20 7.97
CA GLU A 312 8.31 -1.76 8.18
C GLU A 312 9.31 -2.86 7.79
N PRO A 313 10.33 -2.54 6.97
CA PRO A 313 11.44 -3.44 6.76
C PRO A 313 12.28 -3.58 8.04
N LYS A 314 13.00 -4.69 8.16
CA LYS A 314 13.89 -4.92 9.31
C LYS A 314 15.11 -5.71 8.88
N ARG A 315 16.27 -5.12 9.14
CA ARG A 315 17.56 -5.81 9.17
C ARG A 315 17.82 -6.33 10.59
N PHE A 316 18.02 -7.63 10.70
CA PHE A 316 18.43 -8.33 11.91
C PHE A 316 19.95 -8.45 11.95
N SER A 317 20.51 -8.72 13.13
CA SER A 317 21.97 -8.88 13.31
C SER A 317 22.47 -10.16 12.63
N GLY A 318 21.61 -11.18 12.58
CA GLY A 318 21.88 -12.48 11.98
C GLY A 318 20.60 -13.27 11.79
N LYS A 319 20.74 -14.51 11.32
CA LYS A 319 19.60 -15.40 11.07
C LYS A 319 18.88 -15.78 12.37
N GLU A 320 19.62 -15.99 13.45
CA GLU A 320 19.08 -16.45 14.72
C GLU A 320 18.08 -15.43 15.29
N ASP A 321 18.41 -14.13 15.20
CA ASP A 321 17.51 -13.03 15.57
C ASP A 321 16.27 -12.98 14.68
N ALA A 322 16.44 -13.22 13.38
CA ALA A 322 15.36 -13.27 12.40
C ALA A 322 14.39 -14.43 12.69
N GLN A 323 14.92 -15.62 12.98
CA GLN A 323 14.15 -16.81 13.35
C GLN A 323 13.43 -16.62 14.70
N ALA A 324 14.09 -16.07 15.71
CA ALA A 324 13.46 -15.76 16.99
C ALA A 324 12.30 -14.77 16.82
N SER A 325 12.48 -13.77 15.96
CA SER A 325 11.43 -12.80 15.63
C SER A 325 10.26 -13.43 14.86
N LEU A 326 10.55 -14.35 13.92
CA LEU A 326 9.53 -15.13 13.20
C LEU A 326 8.76 -16.05 14.16
N ALA A 327 9.43 -16.76 15.07
CA ALA A 327 8.79 -17.64 16.04
C ALA A 327 7.77 -16.87 16.90
N ARG A 328 8.14 -15.69 17.41
CA ARG A 328 7.20 -14.79 18.11
C ARG A 328 6.05 -14.32 17.23
N ALA A 329 6.30 -14.10 15.93
CA ALA A 329 5.23 -13.79 14.98
C ALA A 329 4.23 -14.94 14.85
N ILE A 330 4.71 -16.18 14.71
CA ILE A 330 3.86 -17.38 14.57
C ILE A 330 3.06 -17.66 15.84
N GLU A 331 3.64 -17.43 17.02
CA GLU A 331 2.93 -17.49 18.29
C GLU A 331 1.82 -16.43 18.35
N TRP A 332 2.18 -15.16 18.11
CA TRP A 332 1.23 -14.04 18.08
C TRP A 332 0.08 -14.27 17.09
N MET A 333 0.37 -14.82 15.89
CA MET A 333 -0.66 -15.17 14.91
C MET A 333 -1.61 -16.24 15.43
N GLY A 334 -1.14 -17.19 16.25
CA GLY A 334 -1.95 -18.22 16.88
C GLY A 334 -2.94 -17.70 17.92
N GLU A 335 -2.66 -16.53 18.50
CA GLU A 335 -3.57 -15.84 19.43
C GLU A 335 -4.66 -15.03 18.69
N GLN A 336 -4.48 -14.76 17.40
CA GLN A 336 -5.44 -14.02 16.61
C GLN A 336 -6.58 -14.92 16.10
N PRO A 337 -7.78 -14.37 15.87
CA PRO A 337 -8.88 -15.17 15.34
C PRO A 337 -8.60 -15.64 13.90
N GLY A 338 -8.97 -16.91 13.64
CA GLY A 338 -8.79 -17.57 12.36
C GLY A 338 -9.62 -17.04 11.18
N GLY A 339 -9.55 -17.75 10.05
CA GLY A 339 -10.29 -17.47 8.82
C GLY A 339 -9.68 -16.36 7.95
N SER A 340 -10.52 -15.65 7.19
CA SER A 340 -10.06 -14.59 6.27
C SER A 340 -10.89 -13.32 6.36
N THR A 341 -10.40 -12.24 5.74
CA THR A 341 -11.08 -10.97 5.56
C THR A 341 -11.61 -10.91 4.14
N SER A 342 -12.92 -10.74 3.97
CA SER A 342 -13.50 -10.63 2.64
C SER A 342 -12.97 -9.39 1.91
N MET A 343 -12.51 -9.56 0.67
CA MET A 343 -12.10 -8.46 -0.21
C MET A 343 -13.17 -7.36 -0.32
N ALA A 344 -14.45 -7.74 -0.44
CA ALA A 344 -15.54 -6.77 -0.50
C ALA A 344 -15.66 -5.94 0.78
N SER A 345 -15.49 -6.56 1.95
CA SER A 345 -15.46 -5.86 3.24
C SER A 345 -14.26 -4.94 3.34
N PHE A 346 -13.07 -5.42 2.96
CA PHE A 346 -11.84 -4.64 2.95
C PHE A 346 -11.96 -3.40 2.06
N VAL A 347 -12.43 -3.56 0.83
CA VAL A 347 -12.62 -2.44 -0.10
C VAL A 347 -13.67 -1.46 0.42
N CYS A 348 -14.78 -1.94 0.98
CA CYS A 348 -15.76 -1.05 1.61
C CYS A 348 -15.13 -0.24 2.75
N TRP A 349 -14.40 -0.90 3.64
CA TRP A 349 -13.68 -0.27 4.74
C TRP A 349 -12.69 0.79 4.23
N LEU A 350 -11.85 0.44 3.26
CA LEU A 350 -10.83 1.33 2.69
C LEU A 350 -11.47 2.56 2.03
N GLN A 351 -12.51 2.37 1.22
CA GLN A 351 -13.23 3.45 0.54
C GLN A 351 -13.90 4.39 1.54
N LEU A 352 -14.60 3.85 2.55
CA LEU A 352 -15.30 4.67 3.54
C LEU A 352 -14.31 5.46 4.40
N ARG A 353 -13.14 4.89 4.73
CA ARG A 353 -12.11 5.56 5.52
C ARG A 353 -11.42 6.67 4.74
N THR A 354 -10.90 6.37 3.55
CA THR A 354 -10.13 7.31 2.71
C THR A 354 -10.99 8.45 2.12
N HIS A 355 -12.30 8.23 1.94
CA HIS A 355 -13.24 9.23 1.41
C HIS A 355 -14.13 9.89 2.48
N SER A 356 -14.01 9.53 3.76
CA SER A 356 -14.86 10.03 4.86
C SER A 356 -14.93 11.57 4.96
N GLY A 357 -13.84 12.26 4.61
CA GLY A 357 -13.76 13.73 4.62
C GLY A 357 -14.14 14.45 3.32
N GLN A 358 -14.39 13.73 2.21
CA GLN A 358 -14.51 14.37 0.88
C GLN A 358 -15.93 14.80 0.48
N SER A 359 -17.00 14.25 1.10
CA SER A 359 -18.37 14.63 0.77
C SER A 359 -19.17 15.09 2.00
N ARG A 360 -20.07 16.07 1.81
CA ARG A 360 -21.01 16.53 2.88
C ARG A 360 -21.84 15.36 3.43
N PHE A 361 -22.19 14.41 2.57
CA PHE A 361 -22.91 13.19 2.93
C PHE A 361 -22.09 12.27 3.86
N MET A 362 -20.81 12.03 3.55
CA MET A 362 -19.94 11.18 4.37
C MET A 362 -19.63 11.81 5.75
N ARG A 363 -19.54 13.14 5.81
CA ARG A 363 -19.43 13.89 7.08
C ARG A 363 -20.67 13.72 7.97
N ALA A 364 -21.85 13.52 7.37
CA ALA A 364 -23.11 13.29 8.06
C ALA A 364 -23.30 11.84 8.56
N ILE A 365 -22.40 10.90 8.21
CA ILE A 365 -22.45 9.53 8.74
C ILE A 365 -22.26 9.58 10.27
N PRO A 366 -23.24 9.08 11.05
CA PRO A 366 -23.15 9.08 12.52
C PRO A 366 -21.92 8.33 13.05
N ARG A 367 -21.38 8.75 14.19
CA ARG A 367 -20.20 8.10 14.81
C ARG A 367 -20.40 6.61 15.07
N TRP A 368 -21.62 6.17 15.41
CA TRP A 368 -21.94 4.75 15.60
C TRP A 368 -21.82 3.95 14.29
N ALA A 369 -22.18 4.54 13.16
CA ALA A 369 -22.05 3.92 11.84
C ALA A 369 -20.57 3.86 11.39
N ARG A 370 -19.76 4.88 11.72
CA ARG A 370 -18.29 4.83 11.54
C ARG A 370 -17.63 3.72 12.36
N LYS A 371 -18.01 3.56 13.63
CA LYS A 371 -17.56 2.41 14.45
C LYS A 371 -18.00 1.06 13.86
N GLY A 372 -19.16 1.01 13.20
CA GLY A 372 -19.63 -0.17 12.48
C GLY A 372 -18.78 -0.52 11.24
N ILE A 373 -18.18 0.48 10.57
CA ILE A 373 -17.33 0.28 9.39
C ILE A 373 -16.05 -0.49 9.75
N GLU A 374 -15.43 -0.19 10.88
CA GLU A 374 -14.25 -0.93 11.38
C GLU A 374 -14.56 -2.41 11.65
N ARG A 375 -15.83 -2.74 11.94
CA ARG A 375 -16.26 -4.13 12.16
C ARG A 375 -16.52 -4.92 10.87
N LEU A 376 -16.46 -4.29 9.69
CA LEU A 376 -16.64 -4.98 8.41
C LEU A 376 -15.50 -5.96 8.12
N VAL A 377 -14.30 -5.61 8.55
CA VAL A 377 -13.06 -6.37 8.36
C VAL A 377 -12.75 -7.30 9.54
N ALA A 378 -13.67 -7.40 10.49
CA ALA A 378 -13.49 -8.26 11.66
C ALA A 378 -13.66 -9.75 11.30
N PRO A 379 -12.85 -10.66 11.87
CA PRO A 379 -12.81 -12.08 11.56
C PRO A 379 -14.11 -12.76 11.99
N ALA A 380 -14.45 -13.87 11.34
CA ALA A 380 -15.58 -14.70 11.75
C ALA A 380 -15.43 -15.08 13.24
N GLY A 381 -16.50 -14.90 14.04
CA GLY A 381 -16.49 -15.21 15.47
C GLY A 381 -16.20 -14.05 16.42
N ALA A 382 -15.69 -12.90 15.97
CA ALA A 382 -15.57 -11.74 16.88
C ALA A 382 -16.96 -11.20 17.30
N PRO A 383 -17.12 -10.70 18.54
CA PRO A 383 -18.41 -10.24 19.07
C PRO A 383 -19.14 -9.26 18.14
N GLY A 384 -20.48 -9.33 18.09
CA GLY A 384 -21.30 -8.37 17.34
C GLY A 384 -21.71 -8.79 15.91
N ALA A 385 -21.86 -10.08 15.62
CA ALA A 385 -22.30 -10.57 14.29
C ALA A 385 -23.59 -9.90 13.77
N ARG A 386 -24.58 -9.62 14.64
CA ARG A 386 -25.80 -8.88 14.29
C ARG A 386 -25.52 -7.41 13.92
N GLU A 387 -24.54 -6.79 14.57
CA GLU A 387 -24.12 -5.41 14.32
C GLU A 387 -23.32 -5.31 13.01
N ARG A 388 -22.54 -6.34 12.67
CA ARG A 388 -21.89 -6.47 11.35
C ARG A 388 -22.89 -6.56 10.21
N ALA A 389 -23.94 -7.36 10.36
CA ALA A 389 -24.99 -7.47 9.33
C ALA A 389 -25.70 -6.12 9.09
N ARG A 390 -25.94 -5.33 10.15
CA ARG A 390 -26.48 -3.96 10.02
C ARG A 390 -25.47 -3.00 9.41
N ALA A 391 -24.21 -3.06 9.83
CA ALA A 391 -23.13 -2.23 9.28
C ALA A 391 -22.89 -2.52 7.79
N LEU A 392 -22.94 -3.78 7.36
CA LEU A 392 -22.78 -4.19 5.96
C LEU A 392 -23.92 -3.65 5.08
N LYS A 393 -25.17 -3.69 5.56
CA LYS A 393 -26.31 -3.09 4.84
C LYS A 393 -26.13 -1.58 4.63
N TRP A 394 -25.74 -0.87 5.68
CA TRP A 394 -25.44 0.57 5.60
C TRP A 394 -24.22 0.88 4.73
N ALA A 395 -23.14 0.10 4.84
CA ALA A 395 -21.92 0.26 4.05
C ALA A 395 -22.17 0.05 2.56
N ARG A 396 -22.94 -0.99 2.18
CA ARG A 396 -23.34 -1.22 0.79
C ARG A 396 -24.15 -0.04 0.23
N PHE A 397 -25.09 0.49 1.02
CA PHE A 397 -25.85 1.68 0.64
C PHE A 397 -24.93 2.92 0.47
N ALA A 398 -24.01 3.16 1.42
CA ALA A 398 -23.09 4.29 1.36
C ALA A 398 -22.11 4.21 0.18
N VAL A 399 -21.56 3.02 -0.12
CA VAL A 399 -20.70 2.79 -1.28
C VAL A 399 -21.48 2.93 -2.58
N MET A 400 -22.70 2.40 -2.66
CA MET A 400 -23.58 2.60 -3.81
C MET A 400 -23.85 4.10 -4.04
N MET A 401 -24.11 4.86 -2.98
CA MET A 401 -24.27 6.31 -3.07
C MET A 401 -22.98 7.03 -3.51
N LEU A 402 -21.80 6.60 -3.05
CA LEU A 402 -20.52 7.13 -3.53
C LEU A 402 -20.30 6.86 -5.03
N ILE A 403 -20.62 5.65 -5.48
CA ILE A 403 -20.58 5.28 -6.90
C ILE A 403 -21.55 6.15 -7.68
N LEU A 404 -22.80 6.27 -7.23
CA LEU A 404 -23.81 7.11 -7.87
C LEU A 404 -23.34 8.57 -7.95
N LEU A 405 -22.79 9.13 -6.88
CA LEU A 405 -22.25 10.51 -6.86
C LEU A 405 -21.05 10.71 -7.81
N LYS A 406 -20.22 9.67 -8.05
CA LYS A 406 -19.09 9.75 -8.99
C LYS A 406 -19.51 9.47 -10.44
N VAL A 407 -20.50 8.62 -10.66
CA VAL A 407 -20.95 8.16 -11.99
C VAL A 407 -22.02 9.08 -12.57
N LEU A 408 -22.97 9.54 -11.76
CA LEU A 408 -24.09 10.38 -12.19
C LEU A 408 -23.63 11.66 -12.90
N PRO A 409 -22.61 12.42 -12.45
CA PRO A 409 -22.12 13.59 -13.19
C PRO A 409 -21.55 13.22 -14.56
N LYS A 410 -20.86 12.07 -14.67
CA LYS A 410 -20.31 11.58 -15.94
C LYS A 410 -21.41 11.13 -16.89
N VAL A 411 -22.45 10.46 -16.37
CA VAL A 411 -23.62 10.04 -17.14
C VAL A 411 -24.41 11.27 -17.61
N LEU A 412 -24.66 12.25 -16.74
CA LEU A 412 -25.32 13.51 -17.10
C LEU A 412 -24.51 14.29 -18.15
N ALA A 413 -23.19 14.38 -18.00
CA ALA A 413 -22.31 15.01 -18.99
C ALA A 413 -22.19 14.23 -20.31
N PHE A 414 -22.46 12.93 -20.31
CA PHE A 414 -22.56 12.13 -21.52
C PHE A 414 -23.90 12.35 -22.21
N LEU A 415 -25.00 12.30 -21.45
CA LEU A 415 -26.35 12.54 -21.95
C LEU A 415 -26.50 13.95 -22.54
N SER A 416 -25.93 14.97 -21.89
CA SER A 416 -25.92 16.33 -22.43
C SER A 416 -25.18 16.43 -23.77
N ARG A 417 -24.03 15.75 -23.90
CA ARG A 417 -23.27 15.67 -25.17
C ARG A 417 -24.02 14.89 -26.26
N VAL A 418 -24.77 13.86 -25.90
CA VAL A 418 -25.63 13.11 -26.82
C VAL A 418 -26.79 13.99 -27.30
N GLU A 419 -27.42 14.75 -26.41
CA GLU A 419 -28.50 15.67 -26.76
C GLU A 419 -28.01 16.83 -27.63
N GLU A 420 -26.84 17.38 -27.33
CA GLU A 420 -26.18 18.40 -28.14
C GLU A 420 -25.83 17.87 -29.55
N ARG A 421 -25.29 16.65 -29.66
CA ARG A 421 -25.10 15.99 -30.97
C ARG A 421 -26.41 15.82 -31.73
N ARG A 422 -27.50 15.41 -31.07
CA ARG A 422 -28.82 15.30 -31.70
C ARG A 422 -29.33 16.65 -32.21
N ARG A 423 -29.14 17.74 -31.44
CA ARG A 423 -29.52 19.09 -31.87
C ARG A 423 -28.70 19.57 -33.07
N ILE A 424 -27.39 19.29 -33.09
CA ILE A 424 -26.51 19.60 -34.24
C ILE A 424 -26.94 18.80 -35.47
N GLN A 425 -27.20 17.50 -35.32
CA GLN A 425 -27.67 16.65 -36.42
C GLN A 425 -29.04 17.09 -36.94
N ALA A 426 -29.97 17.48 -36.07
CA ALA A 426 -31.26 18.02 -36.48
C ALA A 426 -31.14 19.35 -37.24
N ARG A 427 -30.26 20.25 -36.78
CA ARG A 427 -29.94 21.51 -37.49
C ARG A 427 -29.29 21.25 -38.85
N ALA A 428 -28.31 20.34 -38.91
CA ALA A 428 -27.67 19.93 -40.17
C ALA A 428 -28.67 19.29 -41.14
N ALA A 429 -29.56 18.43 -40.66
CA ALA A 429 -30.61 17.83 -41.48
C ALA A 429 -31.63 18.85 -41.99
N ALA A 430 -31.96 19.86 -41.18
CA ALA A 430 -32.81 20.97 -41.62
C ALA A 430 -32.13 21.82 -42.70
N LEU A 431 -30.82 22.05 -42.58
CA LEU A 431 -30.01 22.78 -43.57
C LEU A 431 -29.94 22.05 -44.92
N VAL A 432 -29.78 20.73 -44.92
CA VAL A 432 -29.73 19.91 -46.14
C VAL A 432 -31.08 19.83 -46.86
N ARG A 433 -32.19 20.11 -46.16
CA ARG A 433 -33.55 20.14 -46.73
C ARG A 433 -33.96 21.51 -47.30
N LEU A 434 -33.13 22.53 -47.17
CA LEU A 434 -33.43 23.83 -47.76
C LEU A 434 -33.32 23.73 -49.29
N PRO A 435 -34.34 24.22 -50.05
CA PRO A 435 -34.24 24.31 -51.49
C PRO A 435 -33.02 25.15 -51.90
N TRP A 436 -32.38 24.78 -53.00
CA TRP A 436 -31.36 25.62 -53.62
C TRP A 436 -31.94 27.01 -53.89
N GLY A 437 -31.32 28.05 -53.34
CA GLY A 437 -31.79 29.45 -53.41
C GLY A 437 -32.50 29.97 -52.16
N HIS A 438 -32.53 29.23 -51.04
CA HIS A 438 -33.13 29.74 -49.80
C HIS A 438 -32.42 31.02 -49.30
N PRO A 439 -33.14 32.10 -48.95
CA PRO A 439 -32.55 33.41 -48.61
C PRO A 439 -31.48 33.37 -47.51
N TRP A 440 -31.64 32.48 -46.54
CA TRP A 440 -30.64 32.28 -45.47
C TRP A 440 -29.31 31.71 -45.98
N LEU A 441 -29.34 30.76 -46.93
CA LEU A 441 -28.13 30.18 -47.54
C LEU A 441 -27.38 31.22 -48.38
N GLU A 442 -28.11 32.13 -49.04
CA GLU A 442 -27.51 33.22 -49.81
C GLU A 442 -27.00 34.37 -48.95
N ALA A 443 -27.56 34.60 -47.77
CA ALA A 443 -27.03 35.57 -46.80
C ALA A 443 -25.72 35.08 -46.17
N GLU A 444 -25.60 33.78 -45.86
CA GLU A 444 -24.38 33.22 -45.25
C GLU A 444 -23.23 33.10 -46.26
N LYS A 445 -23.51 32.84 -47.56
CA LYS A 445 -22.49 32.91 -48.63
C LYS A 445 -21.88 34.31 -48.82
N ARG A 446 -22.58 35.36 -48.39
CA ARG A 446 -22.12 36.75 -48.49
C ARG A 446 -21.32 37.19 -47.26
N ARG A 447 -21.35 36.43 -46.17
CA ARG A 447 -20.48 36.60 -44.99
C ARG A 447 -19.23 35.77 -45.16
#